data_AF-A0A2V9XDG9-F1
#
_entry.id   AF-A0A2V9XDG9-F1
#
_cell.length_a   1.000
_cell.length_b   1.000
_cell.length_c   1.000
_cell.angle_alpha   90.00
_cell.angle_beta   90.00
_cell.angle_gamma   90.00
#
_symmetry.space_group_name_H-M   'P 1'
#
loop_
_entity.id
_entity.type
_entity.pdbx_description
1 polymer ?
#
loop_
_entity_poly.entity_id
_entity_poly.type
_entity_poly.pdbx_seq_one_letter_code
_entity_poly.pdbx_strand_id
1 'polypeptide(L)'
;MTRNAHDEAQELIALGEGLSDAQQTWLRAHLDNCEACGRYAEAANRVVRALRSLPLAADSRLVRATQMRVRIRARDLRQRRERLLLVASSCALVAISSALTTPLVWQGFEWLGRWSQLPNPVWQVGFVLFWVAPTIAAGVLFLAHGTYLSGSNDASEG
;
A
#
# COMPACT_ATOMS: atom_id res chain seq x y z
N MET A 1 55.94 6.36 2.68
CA MET A 1 54.76 7.16 3.07
C MET A 1 53.52 6.28 3.32
N THR A 2 53.67 5.10 3.91
CA THR A 2 52.56 4.16 4.17
C THR A 2 51.90 4.35 5.53
N ARG A 3 52.58 5.01 6.47
CA ARG A 3 52.11 5.20 7.84
C ARG A 3 50.80 6.02 7.92
N ASN A 4 50.72 7.10 7.15
CA ASN A 4 49.49 7.92 7.07
C ASN A 4 48.27 7.14 6.52
N ALA A 5 48.47 6.22 5.57
CA ALA A 5 47.36 5.46 4.99
C ALA A 5 46.79 4.43 5.99
N HIS A 6 47.63 3.84 6.84
CA HIS A 6 47.14 2.95 7.91
C HIS A 6 46.43 3.73 9.02
N ASP A 7 46.92 4.91 9.37
CA ASP A 7 46.31 5.77 10.38
C ASP A 7 44.92 6.27 9.90
N GLU A 8 44.82 6.69 8.64
CA GLU A 8 43.54 7.06 7.99
C GLU A 8 42.55 5.88 7.94
N ALA A 9 43.03 4.67 7.59
CA ALA A 9 42.18 3.49 7.61
C ALA A 9 41.66 3.16 9.02
N GLN A 10 42.46 3.33 10.07
CA GLN A 10 42.03 3.12 11.45
C GLN A 10 40.97 4.14 11.88
N GLU A 11 41.12 5.41 11.47
CA GLU A 11 40.13 6.46 11.73
C GLU A 11 38.79 6.15 11.05
N LEU A 12 38.82 5.73 9.78
CA LEU A 12 37.61 5.35 9.05
C LEU A 12 36.93 4.10 9.65
N ILE A 13 37.70 3.14 10.16
CA ILE A 13 37.16 1.96 10.88
C ILE A 13 36.48 2.39 12.20
N ALA A 14 37.06 3.36 12.93
CA ALA A 14 36.50 3.88 14.17
C ALA A 14 35.22 4.70 13.96
N LEU A 15 35.12 5.43 12.84
CA LEU A 15 33.93 6.20 12.45
C LEU A 15 32.71 5.31 12.17
N GLY A 16 32.90 4.11 11.63
CA GLY A 16 31.83 3.12 11.47
C GLY A 16 30.73 3.55 10.49
N GLU A 17 29.48 3.67 10.97
CA GLU A 17 28.31 4.04 10.16
C GLU A 17 28.29 5.56 9.93
N GLY A 18 28.54 6.01 8.69
CA GLY A 18 28.64 7.44 8.35
C GLY A 18 29.67 7.79 7.27
N LEU A 19 30.40 6.80 6.75
CA LEU A 19 31.36 6.96 5.66
C LEU A 19 30.68 7.32 4.34
N SER A 20 31.29 8.22 3.57
CA SER A 20 30.89 8.44 2.17
C SER A 20 31.19 7.21 1.31
N ASP A 21 30.46 7.02 0.21
CA ASP A 21 30.65 5.88 -0.71
C ASP A 21 32.10 5.77 -1.24
N ALA A 22 32.77 6.91 -1.44
CA ALA A 22 34.16 6.97 -1.88
C ALA A 22 35.12 6.45 -0.80
N GLN A 23 34.95 6.90 0.45
CA GLN A 23 35.75 6.42 1.59
C GLN A 23 35.52 4.94 1.87
N GLN A 24 34.28 4.47 1.72
CA GLN A 24 33.95 3.07 1.94
C GLN A 24 34.60 2.17 0.87
N THR A 25 34.60 2.60 -0.39
CA THR A 25 35.24 1.85 -1.48
C THR A 25 36.77 1.81 -1.32
N TRP A 26 37.38 2.94 -0.97
CA TRP A 26 38.81 3.01 -0.67
C TRP A 26 39.20 2.12 0.52
N LEU A 27 38.44 2.17 1.61
CA LEU A 27 38.70 1.37 2.81
C LEU A 27 38.61 -0.12 2.51
N ARG A 28 37.60 -0.57 1.74
CA ARG A 28 37.50 -1.98 1.31
C ARG A 28 38.73 -2.41 0.52
N ALA A 29 39.14 -1.63 -0.48
CA ALA A 29 40.32 -1.94 -1.28
C ALA A 29 41.62 -1.99 -0.42
N HIS A 30 41.72 -1.12 0.59
CA HIS A 30 42.85 -1.13 1.52
C HIS A 30 42.86 -2.35 2.45
N LEU A 31 41.68 -2.79 2.93
CA LEU A 31 41.56 -3.98 3.77
C LEU A 31 41.91 -5.28 3.02
N ASP A 32 41.58 -5.36 1.74
CA ASP A 32 41.93 -6.52 0.89
C ASP A 32 43.45 -6.67 0.72
N ASN A 33 44.18 -5.55 0.79
CA ASN A 33 45.63 -5.55 0.59
C ASN A 33 46.43 -5.47 1.90
N CYS A 34 45.78 -5.23 3.05
CA CYS A 34 46.44 -5.05 4.34
C CYS A 34 45.81 -5.87 5.47
N GLU A 35 46.45 -7.00 5.80
CA GLU A 35 46.02 -7.90 6.87
C GLU A 35 46.00 -7.24 8.27
N ALA A 36 46.91 -6.29 8.54
CA ALA A 36 46.95 -5.60 9.83
C ALA A 36 45.70 -4.74 10.07
N CYS A 37 45.28 -3.98 9.05
CA CYS A 37 44.04 -3.19 9.10
C CYS A 37 42.80 -4.10 9.09
N GLY A 38 42.83 -5.22 8.36
CA GLY A 38 41.80 -6.26 8.40
C GLY A 38 41.53 -6.78 9.81
N ARG A 39 42.59 -7.19 10.52
CA ARG A 39 42.48 -7.67 11.91
C ARG A 39 41.93 -6.61 12.88
N TYR A 40 42.30 -5.34 12.68
CA TYR A 40 41.77 -4.22 13.47
C TYR A 40 40.26 -4.02 13.22
N ALA A 41 39.83 -4.02 11.96
CA ALA A 41 38.41 -3.91 11.58
C ALA A 41 37.57 -5.05 12.17
N GLU A 42 38.06 -6.29 12.11
CA GLU A 42 37.37 -7.43 12.71
C GLU A 42 37.27 -7.32 14.24
N ALA A 43 38.32 -6.87 14.91
CA ALA A 43 38.31 -6.67 16.35
C ALA A 43 37.29 -5.59 16.76
N ALA A 44 37.26 -4.46 16.05
CA ALA A 44 36.28 -3.41 16.25
C ALA A 44 34.84 -3.92 16.03
N ASN A 45 34.60 -4.67 14.95
CA ASN A 45 33.29 -5.23 14.66
C ASN A 45 32.83 -6.26 15.70
N ARG A 46 33.76 -7.07 16.26
CA ARG A 46 33.45 -7.97 17.39
C ARG A 46 32.98 -7.20 18.62
N VAL A 47 33.63 -6.07 18.96
CA VAL A 47 33.22 -5.22 20.08
C VAL A 47 31.86 -4.59 19.83
N VAL A 48 31.62 -4.01 18.65
CA VAL A 48 30.32 -3.43 18.29
C VAL A 48 29.21 -4.49 18.34
N ARG A 49 29.48 -5.71 17.86
CA ARG A 49 28.53 -6.81 17.92
C ARG A 49 28.24 -7.25 19.36
N ALA A 50 29.26 -7.32 20.21
CA ALA A 50 29.09 -7.59 21.64
C ALA A 50 28.24 -6.50 22.31
N LEU A 51 28.49 -5.23 21.99
CA LEU A 51 27.70 -4.09 22.48
C LEU A 51 26.25 -4.11 21.97
N ARG A 52 26.01 -4.45 20.70
CA ARG A 52 24.63 -4.63 20.16
C ARG A 52 23.93 -5.84 20.75
N SER A 53 24.68 -6.87 21.16
CA SER A 53 24.15 -8.07 21.80
C SER A 53 23.83 -7.88 23.28
N LEU A 54 24.34 -6.81 23.91
CA LEU A 54 23.87 -6.35 25.21
C LEU A 54 22.52 -5.65 24.96
N PRO A 55 21.38 -6.29 25.29
CA PRO A 55 20.11 -5.64 25.13
C PRO A 55 20.11 -4.48 26.13
N LEU A 56 20.28 -3.26 25.65
CA LEU A 56 19.68 -2.10 26.29
C LEU A 56 18.19 -2.40 26.25
N ALA A 57 17.71 -3.10 27.28
CA ALA A 57 16.35 -3.56 27.38
C ALA A 57 15.46 -2.33 27.24
N ALA A 58 14.88 -2.14 26.06
CA ALA A 58 13.78 -1.22 25.91
C ALA A 58 12.79 -1.63 26.99
N ASP A 59 12.54 -0.71 27.94
CA ASP A 59 11.71 -0.97 29.11
C ASP A 59 10.46 -1.72 28.63
N SER A 60 10.15 -2.85 29.28
CA SER A 60 8.99 -3.67 28.95
C SER A 60 7.70 -2.85 28.78
N ARG A 61 7.61 -1.70 29.48
CA ARG A 61 6.55 -0.69 29.33
C ARG A 61 6.52 -0.02 27.96
N LEU A 62 7.69 0.32 27.40
CA LEU A 62 7.83 0.94 26.08
C LEU A 62 7.50 -0.04 24.96
N VAL A 63 7.91 -1.30 25.09
CA VAL A 63 7.54 -2.39 24.16
C VAL A 63 6.03 -2.64 24.21
N ARG A 64 5.44 -2.67 25.41
CA ARG A 64 3.99 -2.86 25.56
C ARG A 64 3.20 -1.66 25.01
N ALA A 65 3.69 -0.45 25.20
CA ALA A 65 3.08 0.78 24.65
C ALA A 65 3.12 0.81 23.12
N THR A 66 4.25 0.44 22.52
CA THR A 66 4.38 0.34 21.05
C THR A 66 3.51 -0.77 20.47
N GLN A 67 3.49 -1.95 21.08
CA GLN A 67 2.59 -3.04 20.66
C GLN A 67 1.12 -2.63 20.74
N MET A 68 0.72 -1.88 21.77
CA MET A 68 -0.64 -1.39 21.90
C MET A 68 -1.01 -0.41 20.80
N ARG A 69 -0.12 0.55 20.47
CA ARG A 69 -0.31 1.50 19.36
C ARG A 69 -0.40 0.80 18.00
N VAL A 70 0.45 -0.20 17.75
CA VAL A 70 0.41 -1.00 16.52
C VAL A 70 -0.90 -1.77 16.42
N ARG A 71 -1.38 -2.38 17.51
CA ARG A 71 -2.66 -3.11 17.52
C ARG A 71 -3.85 -2.19 17.28
N ILE A 72 -3.85 -0.99 17.87
CA ILE A 72 -4.89 0.02 17.62
C ILE A 72 -4.88 0.42 16.15
N ARG A 73 -3.71 0.73 15.59
CA ARG A 73 -3.59 1.13 14.17
C ARG A 73 -3.98 0.01 13.20
N ALA A 74 -3.64 -1.23 13.53
CA ALA A 74 -4.02 -2.40 12.75
C ALA A 74 -5.53 -2.67 12.79
N ARG A 75 -6.25 -2.28 13.84
CA ARG A 75 -7.72 -2.37 13.89
C ARG A 75 -8.38 -1.29 13.05
N ASP A 76 -7.92 -0.04 13.18
CA ASP A 76 -8.42 1.09 12.38
C ASP A 76 -8.24 0.84 10.86
N LEU A 77 -7.09 0.28 10.46
CA LEU A 77 -6.85 -0.14 9.07
C LEU A 77 -7.79 -1.26 8.59
N ARG A 78 -8.13 -2.22 9.45
CA ARG A 78 -9.08 -3.30 9.09
C ARG A 78 -10.49 -2.76 8.89
N GLN A 79 -10.96 -1.90 9.79
CA GLN A 79 -12.30 -1.33 9.74
C GLN A 79 -12.50 -0.46 8.48
N ARG A 80 -11.47 0.30 8.07
CA ARG A 80 -11.49 1.04 6.79
C ARG A 80 -11.51 0.10 5.59
N ARG A 81 -10.75 -1.00 5.63
CA ARG A 81 -10.66 -1.97 4.54
C ARG A 81 -11.97 -2.72 4.32
N GLU A 82 -12.68 -3.07 5.38
CA GLU A 82 -14.01 -3.71 5.28
C GLU A 82 -15.02 -2.80 4.57
N ARG A 83 -15.06 -1.50 4.92
CA ARG A 83 -15.92 -0.53 4.23
C ARG A 83 -15.56 -0.38 2.75
N LEU A 84 -14.26 -0.29 2.44
CA LEU A 84 -13.79 -0.21 1.05
C LEU A 84 -14.08 -1.48 0.26
N LEU A 85 -14.02 -2.65 0.89
CA LEU A 85 -14.37 -3.92 0.24
C LEU A 85 -15.86 -4.00 -0.11
N LEU A 86 -16.75 -3.48 0.74
CA LEU A 86 -18.18 -3.41 0.43
C LEU A 86 -18.47 -2.45 -0.73
N VAL A 87 -17.83 -1.29 -0.76
CA VAL A 87 -17.97 -0.33 -1.88
C VAL A 87 -17.36 -0.89 -3.17
N ALA A 88 -16.22 -1.57 -3.06
CA ALA A 88 -15.57 -2.20 -4.21
C ALA A 88 -16.41 -3.36 -4.76
N SER A 89 -17.03 -4.17 -3.89
CA SER A 89 -17.88 -5.28 -4.33
C SER A 89 -19.16 -4.79 -5.00
N SER A 90 -19.81 -3.73 -4.47
CA SER A 90 -20.98 -3.15 -5.13
C SER A 90 -20.62 -2.54 -6.49
N CYS A 91 -19.49 -1.83 -6.58
CA CYS A 91 -19.01 -1.26 -7.83
C CYS A 91 -18.68 -2.35 -8.86
N ALA A 92 -17.97 -3.40 -8.43
CA ALA A 92 -17.64 -4.54 -9.28
C ALA A 92 -18.89 -5.27 -9.78
N LEU A 93 -19.89 -5.46 -8.92
CA LEU A 93 -21.15 -6.11 -9.31
C LEU A 93 -21.86 -5.30 -10.40
N VAL A 94 -21.96 -3.97 -10.24
CA VAL A 94 -22.58 -3.08 -11.23
C VAL A 94 -21.80 -3.07 -12.55
N ALA A 95 -20.46 -3.04 -12.48
CA ALA A 95 -19.60 -3.08 -13.67
C ALA A 95 -19.76 -4.41 -14.42
N ILE A 96 -19.77 -5.54 -13.70
CA ILE A 96 -19.97 -6.87 -14.28
C ILE A 96 -21.36 -7.01 -14.87
N SER A 97 -22.41 -6.58 -14.15
CA SER A 97 -23.78 -6.59 -14.66
C SER A 97 -23.93 -5.73 -15.92
N SER A 98 -23.30 -4.56 -15.97
CA SER A 98 -23.31 -3.71 -17.16
C SER A 98 -22.56 -4.36 -18.33
N ALA A 99 -21.37 -4.90 -18.08
CA ALA A 99 -20.55 -5.57 -19.08
C ALA A 99 -21.18 -6.86 -19.63
N LEU A 100 -21.98 -7.56 -18.83
CA LEU A 100 -22.75 -8.73 -19.26
C LEU A 100 -24.04 -8.35 -20.00
N THR A 101 -24.69 -7.27 -19.57
CA THR A 101 -25.95 -6.82 -20.18
C THR A 101 -25.72 -6.28 -21.59
N THR A 102 -24.62 -5.57 -21.84
CA THR A 102 -24.30 -5.04 -23.19
C THR A 102 -24.25 -6.11 -24.29
N PRO A 103 -23.50 -7.23 -24.18
CA PRO A 103 -23.45 -8.27 -25.20
C PRO A 103 -24.70 -9.16 -25.24
N LEU A 104 -25.33 -9.45 -24.10
CA LEU A 104 -26.58 -10.24 -24.09
C LEU A 104 -27.71 -9.49 -24.80
N VAL A 105 -27.82 -8.19 -24.58
CA VAL A 105 -28.81 -7.36 -25.26
C VAL A 105 -28.47 -7.25 -26.75
N TRP A 106 -27.19 -7.13 -27.13
CA TRP A 106 -26.78 -7.16 -28.54
C TRP A 106 -27.16 -8.47 -29.25
N GLN A 107 -26.97 -9.62 -28.61
CA GLN A 107 -27.36 -10.92 -29.17
C GLN A 107 -28.89 -11.12 -29.23
N GLY A 108 -29.63 -10.62 -28.24
CA GLY A 108 -31.10 -10.60 -28.28
C GLY A 108 -31.62 -9.75 -29.45
N PHE A 109 -30.97 -8.61 -29.71
CA PHE A 109 -31.30 -7.70 -30.82
C PHE A 109 -31.06 -8.32 -32.20
N GLU A 110 -29.93 -9.01 -32.41
CA GLU A 110 -29.62 -9.75 -33.65
C GLU A 110 -30.64 -10.87 -33.95
N TRP A 111 -31.20 -11.46 -32.89
CA TRP A 111 -32.21 -12.51 -33.01
C TRP A 111 -33.62 -11.94 -33.30
N LEU A 112 -34.00 -10.84 -32.65
CA LEU A 112 -35.28 -10.15 -32.86
C LEU A 112 -35.35 -9.35 -34.18
N GLY A 113 -34.22 -8.79 -34.63
CA GLY A 113 -34.11 -8.07 -35.90
C GLY A 113 -34.28 -8.97 -37.12
N ARG A 114 -33.96 -10.26 -36.99
CA ARG A 114 -34.33 -11.27 -37.99
C ARG A 114 -35.83 -11.55 -38.05
N TRP A 115 -36.54 -11.32 -36.95
CA TRP A 115 -37.98 -11.59 -36.83
C TRP A 115 -38.88 -10.38 -37.12
N SER A 116 -38.38 -9.15 -36.98
CA SER A 116 -39.22 -7.95 -37.11
C SER A 116 -38.60 -6.89 -38.02
N GLN A 117 -39.23 -6.66 -39.18
CA GLN A 117 -38.89 -5.60 -40.13
C GLN A 117 -39.36 -4.21 -39.62
N LEU A 118 -38.93 -3.79 -38.43
CA LEU A 118 -39.30 -2.50 -37.84
C LEU A 118 -38.09 -1.53 -37.77
N PRO A 119 -38.30 -0.21 -38.00
CA PRO A 119 -37.21 0.74 -38.18
C PRO A 119 -36.47 1.07 -36.86
N ASN A 120 -35.16 1.25 -37.01
CA ASN A 120 -34.11 1.38 -36.00
C ASN A 120 -34.31 2.40 -34.84
N PRO A 121 -34.95 3.58 -35.01
CA PRO A 121 -34.85 4.65 -33.99
C PRO A 121 -35.79 4.49 -32.77
N VAL A 122 -36.93 3.80 -32.91
CA VAL A 122 -37.86 3.57 -31.77
C VAL A 122 -37.22 2.68 -30.70
N TRP A 123 -36.42 1.71 -31.15
CA TRP A 123 -35.69 0.80 -30.26
C TRP A 123 -34.52 1.47 -29.55
N GLN A 124 -33.91 2.48 -30.16
CA GLN A 124 -32.83 3.28 -29.58
C GLN A 124 -33.30 4.08 -28.36
N VAL A 125 -34.54 4.57 -28.39
CA VAL A 125 -35.17 5.30 -27.27
C VAL A 125 -35.50 4.36 -26.11
N GLY A 126 -36.01 3.16 -26.39
CA GLY A 126 -36.29 2.14 -25.37
C GLY A 126 -35.01 1.71 -24.63
N PHE A 127 -33.89 1.59 -25.35
CA PHE A 127 -32.58 1.28 -24.79
C PHE A 127 -32.08 2.38 -23.85
N VAL A 128 -32.15 3.65 -24.28
CA VAL A 128 -31.76 4.79 -23.44
C VAL A 128 -32.62 4.86 -22.18
N LEU A 129 -33.93 4.68 -22.32
CA LEU A 129 -34.87 4.74 -21.18
C LEU A 129 -34.61 3.62 -20.16
N PHE A 130 -34.34 2.40 -20.65
CA PHE A 130 -34.02 1.26 -19.80
C PHE A 130 -32.68 1.40 -19.08
N TRP A 131 -31.72 2.12 -19.68
CA TRP A 131 -30.39 2.34 -19.09
C TRP A 131 -30.35 3.52 -18.10
N VAL A 132 -31.22 4.51 -18.28
CA VAL A 132 -31.37 5.68 -17.40
C VAL A 132 -32.03 5.31 -16.07
N ALA A 133 -32.99 4.39 -16.06
CA ALA A 133 -33.67 3.95 -14.83
C ALA A 133 -32.71 3.39 -13.75
N PRO A 134 -31.80 2.43 -14.04
CA PRO A 134 -30.88 1.89 -13.04
C PRO A 134 -29.80 2.88 -12.63
N THR A 135 -29.37 3.81 -13.50
CA THR A 135 -28.41 4.87 -13.14
C THR A 135 -29.02 5.87 -12.18
N ILE A 136 -30.29 6.27 -12.39
CA ILE A 136 -31.03 7.11 -11.43
C ILE A 136 -31.22 6.38 -10.11
N ALA A 137 -31.63 5.10 -10.12
CA ALA A 137 -31.80 4.32 -8.90
C ALA A 137 -30.49 4.16 -8.11
N ALA A 138 -29.37 3.92 -8.80
CA ALA A 138 -28.04 3.86 -8.19
C ALA A 138 -27.63 5.22 -7.60
N GLY A 139 -27.90 6.32 -8.30
CA GLY A 139 -27.66 7.67 -7.81
C GLY A 139 -28.45 7.99 -6.54
N VAL A 140 -29.74 7.64 -6.51
CA VAL A 140 -30.61 7.82 -5.34
C VAL A 140 -30.14 6.96 -4.16
N LEU A 141 -29.76 5.70 -4.41
CA LEU A 141 -29.26 4.82 -3.37
C LEU A 141 -27.91 5.30 -2.81
N PHE A 142 -27.03 5.82 -3.66
CA PHE A 142 -25.77 6.43 -3.25
C PHE A 142 -26.00 7.70 -2.41
N LEU A 143 -26.95 8.55 -2.82
CA LEU A 143 -27.32 9.75 -2.08
C LEU A 143 -27.90 9.40 -0.71
N ALA A 144 -28.79 8.40 -0.65
CA ALA A 144 -29.37 7.90 0.60
C ALA A 144 -28.28 7.33 1.52
N HIS A 145 -27.35 6.52 1.01
CA HIS A 145 -26.24 6.03 1.82
C HIS A 145 -25.30 7.15 2.30
N GLY A 146 -25.10 8.19 1.48
CA GLY A 146 -24.31 9.37 1.86
C GLY A 146 -24.96 10.20 2.98
N THR A 147 -26.29 10.35 2.95
CA THR A 147 -27.02 11.07 4.01
C THR A 147 -27.11 10.25 5.31
N TYR A 148 -27.26 8.92 5.23
CA TYR A 148 -27.18 8.03 6.40
C TYR A 148 -25.80 8.06 7.08
N LEU A 149 -24.71 8.20 6.31
CA LEU A 149 -23.36 8.33 6.84
C LEU A 149 -23.08 9.71 7.46
N SER A 150 -23.73 10.77 6.97
CA SER A 150 -23.59 12.12 7.52
C SER A 150 -24.43 12.31 8.80
N GLY A 151 -25.69 11.82 8.80
CA GLY A 151 -26.59 11.97 9.95
C GLY A 151 -26.21 11.14 11.18
N SER A 152 -25.44 10.06 11.02
CA SER A 152 -24.91 9.28 12.16
C SER A 152 -23.68 9.92 12.80
N ASN A 153 -23.00 10.83 12.10
CA ASN A 153 -21.89 11.59 12.66
C ASN A 153 -22.41 12.74 13.56
N ASP A 154 -23.46 13.44 13.11
CA ASP A 154 -24.09 14.53 13.87
C ASP A 154 -24.85 14.04 15.12
N ALA A 155 -25.37 12.81 15.12
CA ALA A 155 -26.03 12.22 16.29
C ALA A 155 -25.08 11.76 17.41
N SER A 156 -23.75 11.84 17.20
CA SER A 156 -22.73 11.44 18.18
C SER A 156 -22.04 12.61 18.90
N GLU A 157 -22.39 13.85 18.57
CA GLU A 157 -21.88 15.09 19.20
C GLU A 157 -22.94 15.83 20.05
N GLY A 158 -24.11 15.22 20.31
CA GLY A 158 -25.17 15.76 21.19
C GLY A 158 -25.20 15.12 22.57
#